data_AF-A0A429FJ20-F1
#
_entry.id   AF-A0A429FJ20-F1
#
_cell.length_a   1.000
_cell.length_b   1.000
_cell.length_c   1.000
_cell.angle_alpha   90.00
_cell.angle_beta   90.00
_cell.angle_gamma   90.00
#
_symmetry.space_group_name_H-M   'P 1'
#
loop_
_entity.id
_entity.type
_entity.pdbx_description
1 polymer ?
#
loop_
_entity_poly.entity_id
_entity_poly.type
_entity_poly.pdbx_seq_one_letter_code
_entity_poly.pdbx_strand_id
1 'polypeptide(L)'
;MKVADSTWEFGGPEWEAAVDVVPRRWLALAFEALDPVTGKRATYDIDTDLYDLSQDRQREFAEEIERDIIEFLDNLRKGAVLRGNDGAKFVLVFPLDGSYVRVVQGSFIGSASTYPDLAAALAGGDYVPLSRPHPQAWSGPACARRR
;
A
#
# COMPACT_ATOMS: atom_id res chain seq x y z
N MET A 1 0.85 -10.99 25.79
CA MET A 1 1.98 -11.13 24.85
C MET A 1 2.40 -9.73 24.44
N LYS A 2 3.64 -9.29 24.72
CA LYS A 2 4.10 -7.98 24.23
C LYS A 2 4.41 -8.14 22.75
N VAL A 3 3.65 -7.50 21.88
CA VAL A 3 4.04 -7.36 20.47
C VAL A 3 5.32 -6.51 20.46
N ALA A 4 6.34 -6.94 19.72
CA ALA A 4 7.59 -6.20 19.59
C ALA A 4 7.51 -5.29 18.37
N ASP A 5 8.23 -4.16 18.43
CA ASP A 5 8.47 -3.31 17.27
C ASP A 5 8.99 -4.19 16.12
N SER A 6 8.34 -4.10 14.97
CA SER A 6 8.61 -4.98 13.84
C SER A 6 8.44 -4.24 12.53
N THR A 7 9.40 -4.45 11.63
CA THR A 7 9.36 -3.94 10.25
C THR A 7 9.45 -5.14 9.32
N TRP A 8 8.52 -5.22 8.37
CA TRP A 8 8.55 -6.22 7.30
C TRP A 8 8.65 -5.53 5.96
N GLU A 9 9.55 -6.03 5.10
CA GLU A 9 9.75 -5.52 3.75
C GLU A 9 9.37 -6.60 2.74
N PHE A 10 8.69 -6.18 1.68
CA PHE A 10 8.18 -7.02 0.61
C PHE A 10 8.44 -6.36 -0.73
N GLY A 11 8.52 -7.15 -1.80
CA GLY A 11 8.67 -6.58 -3.13
C GLY A 11 8.49 -7.57 -4.27
N GLY A 12 8.28 -6.99 -5.44
CA GLY A 12 8.36 -7.62 -6.74
C GLY A 12 9.31 -6.83 -7.65
N PRO A 13 9.49 -7.26 -8.90
CA PRO A 13 10.35 -6.56 -9.87
C PRO A 13 9.99 -5.08 -10.11
N GLU A 14 8.74 -4.70 -9.86
CA GLU A 14 8.17 -3.39 -10.22
C GLU A 14 7.57 -2.66 -9.02
N TRP A 15 7.77 -3.16 -7.79
CA TRP A 15 7.20 -2.54 -6.59
C TRP A 15 7.88 -3.02 -5.32
N GLU A 16 7.81 -2.19 -4.28
CA GLU A 16 8.28 -2.47 -2.93
C GLU A 16 7.24 -2.00 -1.92
N ALA A 17 7.18 -2.67 -0.77
CA ALA A 17 6.30 -2.33 0.33
C ALA A 17 7.01 -2.56 1.67
N ALA A 18 6.79 -1.67 2.64
CA ALA A 18 7.25 -1.84 4.01
C ALA A 18 6.07 -1.70 4.97
N VAL A 19 5.97 -2.60 5.94
CA VAL A 19 4.99 -2.53 7.03
C VAL A 19 5.73 -2.32 8.34
N ASP A 20 5.42 -1.24 9.03
CA ASP A 20 5.97 -0.89 10.34
C ASP A 20 4.90 -1.01 11.42
N VAL A 21 5.20 -1.77 12.47
CA VAL A 21 4.32 -1.93 13.64
C VAL A 21 5.09 -1.54 14.89
N VAL A 22 4.70 -0.43 15.50
CA VAL A 22 5.12 -0.01 16.85
C VAL A 22 3.89 0.03 17.74
N PRO A 23 3.68 -0.97 18.61
CA PRO A 23 2.43 -1.12 19.35
C PRO A 23 2.04 0.13 20.14
N ARG A 24 0.77 0.52 20.04
CA ARG A 24 0.19 1.75 20.65
C ARG A 24 0.84 3.06 20.20
N ARG A 25 1.62 3.07 19.11
CA ARG A 25 2.31 4.27 18.64
C ARG A 25 2.24 4.46 17.14
N TRP A 26 2.42 3.40 16.36
CA TRP A 26 2.56 3.49 14.91
C TRP A 26 2.11 2.19 14.25
N LEU A 27 1.30 2.32 13.21
CA LEU A 27 1.02 1.27 12.26
C LEU A 27 1.06 1.91 10.88
N ALA A 28 1.89 1.39 9.98
CA ALA A 28 1.99 1.92 8.64
C ALA A 28 2.32 0.86 7.60
N LEU A 29 1.86 1.15 6.39
CA LEU A 29 2.31 0.59 5.14
C LEU A 29 2.84 1.75 4.28
N ALA A 30 4.08 1.63 3.83
CA ALA A 30 4.60 2.43 2.74
C ALA A 30 4.68 1.56 1.48
N PHE A 31 4.11 2.01 0.36
CA PHE A 31 4.13 1.27 -0.90
C PHE A 31 4.58 2.15 -2.06
N GLU A 32 5.48 1.62 -2.89
CA GLU A 32 5.91 2.25 -4.13
C GLU A 32 5.84 1.24 -5.29
N ALA A 33 5.26 1.66 -6.41
CA ALA A 33 5.34 0.93 -7.67
C ALA A 33 6.06 1.76 -8.74
N LEU A 34 6.79 1.06 -9.61
CA LEU A 34 7.59 1.59 -10.70
C LEU A 34 7.02 1.11 -12.04
N ASP A 35 6.85 2.04 -12.98
CA ASP A 35 6.60 1.71 -14.38
C ASP A 35 7.92 1.19 -15.00
N PRO A 36 8.01 -0.08 -15.42
CA PRO A 36 9.24 -0.63 -16.01
C PRO A 36 9.61 0.02 -17.35
N VAL A 37 8.67 0.67 -18.03
CA VAL A 37 8.91 1.28 -19.35
C VAL A 37 9.43 2.70 -19.18
N THR A 38 8.80 3.49 -18.31
CA THR A 38 9.08 4.92 -18.19
C THR A 38 9.90 5.29 -16.95
N GLY A 39 10.04 4.38 -15.99
CA GLY A 39 10.68 4.63 -14.69
C GLY A 39 9.89 5.53 -13.76
N LYS A 40 8.62 5.86 -14.11
CA LYS A 40 7.74 6.68 -13.26
C LYS A 40 7.28 5.88 -12.05
N ARG A 41 6.96 6.60 -10.97
CA ARG A 41 6.58 6.01 -9.70
C ARG A 41 5.21 6.46 -9.25
N ALA A 42 4.51 5.58 -8.54
CA ALA A 42 3.31 5.88 -7.80
C ALA A 42 3.48 5.35 -6.37
N THR A 43 3.21 6.21 -5.39
CA THR A 43 3.29 5.87 -3.97
C THR A 43 1.89 5.81 -3.38
N TYR A 44 1.69 4.91 -2.41
CA TYR A 44 0.44 4.78 -1.68
C TYR A 44 0.74 4.35 -0.24
N ASP A 45 0.53 5.26 0.70
CA ASP A 45 0.83 5.01 2.10
C ASP A 45 -0.49 4.90 2.88
N ILE A 46 -0.56 3.93 3.79
CA ILE A 46 -1.67 3.73 4.72
C ILE A 46 -1.07 3.73 6.11
N ASP A 47 -1.35 4.74 6.92
CA ASP A 47 -0.75 4.84 8.24
C ASP A 47 -1.66 5.53 9.27
N THR A 48 -1.15 5.60 10.50
CA THR A 48 -1.83 6.20 11.64
C THR A 48 -1.29 7.60 12.00
N ASP A 49 -0.63 8.32 11.10
CA ASP A 49 0.09 9.57 11.41
C ASP A 49 -0.79 10.69 11.98
N LEU A 50 -2.07 10.71 11.60
CA LEU A 50 -3.04 11.71 12.03
C LEU A 50 -3.53 11.51 13.47
N TYR A 51 -3.21 10.39 14.14
CA TYR A 51 -3.82 10.02 15.42
C TYR A 51 -2.84 9.46 16.46
N ASP A 52 -3.06 9.83 17.73
CA ASP A 52 -2.31 9.30 18.87
C ASP A 52 -2.87 7.94 19.33
N LEU A 53 -2.22 6.86 18.87
CA LEU A 53 -2.58 5.48 19.17
C LEU A 53 -2.36 5.06 20.64
N SER A 54 -1.77 5.93 21.47
CA SER A 54 -1.67 5.64 22.91
C SER A 54 -3.04 5.74 23.59
N GLN A 55 -3.99 6.44 22.97
CA GLN A 55 -5.32 6.72 23.50
C GLN A 55 -6.31 5.62 23.09
N ASP A 56 -6.97 5.00 24.06
CA ASP A 56 -7.89 3.87 23.79
C ASP A 56 -9.06 4.24 22.87
N ARG A 57 -9.44 5.52 22.78
CA ARG A 57 -10.46 6.01 21.84
C ARG A 57 -10.07 5.88 20.36
N GLN A 58 -8.77 5.75 20.06
CA GLN A 58 -8.27 5.58 18.70
C GLN A 58 -8.09 4.10 18.33
N ARG A 59 -8.54 3.18 19.19
CA ARG A 59 -8.43 1.74 18.95
C ARG A 59 -9.19 1.29 17.71
N GLU A 60 -10.41 1.80 17.51
CA GLU A 60 -11.24 1.45 16.34
C GLU A 60 -10.59 1.94 15.04
N PHE A 61 -10.03 3.15 15.04
CA PHE A 61 -9.26 3.68 13.91
C PHE A 61 -8.01 2.85 13.62
N ALA A 62 -7.26 2.44 14.65
CA ALA A 62 -6.10 1.56 14.46
C ALA A 62 -6.51 0.21 13.84
N GLU A 63 -7.66 -0.34 14.25
CA GLU A 63 -8.21 -1.57 13.67
C GLU A 63 -8.70 -1.36 12.22
N GLU A 64 -9.17 -0.17 11.85
CA GLU A 64 -9.48 0.20 10.45
C GLU A 64 -8.22 0.20 9.60
N ILE A 65 -7.18 0.92 10.03
CA ILE A 65 -5.89 0.97 9.31
C ILE A 65 -5.25 -0.42 9.20
N GLU A 66 -5.35 -1.25 10.24
CA GLU A 66 -4.89 -2.64 10.18
C GLU A 66 -5.63 -3.45 9.10
N ARG A 67 -6.95 -3.31 9.03
CA ARG A 67 -7.76 -3.99 7.99
C ARG A 67 -7.38 -3.52 6.59
N ASP A 68 -7.21 -2.23 6.39
CA ASP A 68 -6.86 -1.65 5.09
C ASP A 68 -5.50 -2.15 4.61
N ILE A 69 -4.50 -2.19 5.50
CA ILE A 69 -3.17 -2.75 5.21
C ILE A 69 -3.28 -4.24 4.84
N ILE A 70 -4.01 -5.04 5.63
CA ILE A 70 -4.18 -6.47 5.37
C ILE A 70 -4.89 -6.71 4.03
N GLU A 71 -5.96 -5.95 3.75
CA GLU A 71 -6.72 -6.06 2.50
C GLU A 71 -5.83 -5.70 1.29
N PHE A 72 -5.10 -4.59 1.37
CA PHE A 72 -4.19 -4.18 0.30
C PHE A 72 -3.10 -5.22 0.01
N LEU A 73 -2.46 -5.76 1.06
CA LEU A 73 -1.44 -6.81 0.92
C LEU A 73 -2.02 -8.10 0.34
N ASP A 74 -3.23 -8.48 0.73
CA ASP A 74 -3.90 -9.65 0.16
C ASP A 74 -4.26 -9.43 -1.32
N ASN A 75 -4.65 -8.21 -1.69
CA ASN A 75 -4.88 -7.81 -3.08
C ASN A 75 -3.60 -7.86 -3.92
N LEU A 76 -2.45 -7.44 -3.38
CA LEU A 76 -1.15 -7.63 -4.03
C LEU A 76 -0.86 -9.11 -4.28
N ARG A 77 -1.04 -9.95 -3.24
CA ARG A 77 -0.82 -11.40 -3.33
C ARG A 77 -1.72 -12.07 -4.38
N LYS A 78 -2.97 -11.62 -4.49
CA LYS A 78 -3.95 -12.11 -5.47
C LYS A 78 -3.72 -11.59 -6.89
N GLY A 79 -2.90 -10.54 -7.05
CA GLY A 79 -2.71 -9.84 -8.34
C GLY A 79 -3.88 -8.93 -8.71
N ALA A 80 -4.60 -8.42 -7.70
CA ALA A 80 -5.72 -7.50 -7.87
C ALA A 80 -5.29 -6.01 -7.89
N VAL A 81 -4.02 -5.72 -7.59
CA VAL A 81 -3.45 -4.39 -7.79
C VAL A 81 -2.97 -4.27 -9.23
N LEU A 82 -3.59 -3.36 -9.96
CA LEU A 82 -3.35 -3.10 -11.37
C LEU A 82 -2.48 -1.86 -11.53
N ARG A 83 -1.58 -1.88 -12.51
CA ARG A 83 -0.84 -0.73 -12.98
C ARG A 83 -1.20 -0.39 -14.41
N GLY A 84 -1.16 0.89 -14.75
CA GLY A 84 -1.45 1.36 -16.09
C GLY A 84 -0.98 2.79 -16.28
N ASN A 85 -1.37 3.36 -17.41
CA ASN A 85 -1.13 4.77 -17.70
C ASN A 85 -2.44 5.46 -18.08
N ASP A 86 -2.67 6.63 -17.51
CA ASP A 86 -3.71 7.58 -17.93
C ASP A 86 -3.02 8.75 -18.64
N GLY A 87 -3.00 8.68 -19.97
CA GLY A 87 -2.13 9.51 -20.80
C GLY A 87 -0.67 9.34 -20.41
N ALA A 88 -0.05 10.39 -19.88
CA ALA A 88 1.36 10.38 -19.46
C ALA A 88 1.57 10.05 -17.98
N LYS A 89 0.51 9.80 -17.20
CA LYS A 89 0.64 9.57 -15.76
C LYS A 89 0.62 8.09 -15.44
N PHE A 90 1.52 7.63 -14.59
CA PHE A 90 1.48 6.29 -14.05
C PHE A 90 0.35 6.17 -13.02
N VAL A 91 -0.43 5.11 -13.10
CA VAL A 91 -1.65 4.91 -12.30
C VAL A 91 -1.67 3.52 -11.70
N LEU A 92 -2.08 3.43 -10.44
CA LEU A 92 -2.45 2.19 -9.76
C LEU A 92 -3.94 2.14 -9.53
N VAL A 93 -4.54 0.95 -9.69
CA VAL A 93 -5.95 0.70 -9.38
C VAL A 93 -6.07 -0.59 -8.58
N PHE A 94 -6.81 -0.56 -7.47
CA PHE A 94 -7.02 -1.73 -6.62
C PHE A 94 -8.32 -1.62 -5.82
N PRO A 95 -8.93 -2.75 -5.42
CA PRO A 95 -10.04 -2.73 -4.48
C PRO A 95 -9.55 -2.42 -3.06
N LEU A 96 -10.35 -1.67 -2.30
CA LEU A 96 -10.17 -1.40 -0.87
C LEU A 96 -11.51 -1.01 -0.25
N ASP A 97 -11.87 -1.59 0.89
CA ASP A 97 -13.10 -1.30 1.64
C ASP A 97 -14.37 -1.27 0.75
N GLY A 98 -14.52 -2.31 -0.08
CA GLY A 98 -15.68 -2.46 -0.98
C GLY A 98 -15.76 -1.48 -2.14
N SER A 99 -14.76 -0.61 -2.31
CA SER A 99 -14.63 0.35 -3.41
C SER A 99 -13.36 0.10 -4.23
N TYR A 100 -13.14 0.89 -5.28
CA TYR A 100 -11.90 0.87 -6.05
C TYR A 100 -11.13 2.18 -5.87
N VAL A 101 -9.88 2.07 -5.42
CA VAL A 101 -8.97 3.20 -5.29
C VAL A 101 -8.16 3.31 -6.57
N ARG A 102 -8.06 4.52 -7.10
CA ARG A 102 -7.16 4.89 -8.19
C ARG A 102 -6.13 5.88 -7.66
N VAL A 103 -4.87 5.49 -7.69
CA VAL A 103 -3.73 6.33 -7.30
C VAL A 103 -3.06 6.82 -8.57
N VAL A 104 -3.04 8.13 -8.76
CA VAL A 104 -2.40 8.76 -9.92
C VAL A 104 -1.12 9.43 -9.46
N GLN A 105 -0.04 9.21 -10.21
CA GLN A 105 1.20 9.96 -10.02
C GLN A 105 0.92 11.46 -10.06
N GLY A 106 1.26 12.15 -8.97
CA GLY A 106 1.40 13.60 -8.96
C GLY A 106 2.85 14.02 -9.08
N SER A 107 3.09 15.27 -9.49
CA SER A 107 4.44 15.81 -9.63
C SER A 107 5.17 16.02 -8.29
N PHE A 108 4.43 16.01 -7.16
CA PHE A 108 4.96 16.20 -5.81
C PHE A 108 4.22 15.37 -4.74
N ILE A 109 2.91 15.18 -4.89
CA ILE A 109 2.04 14.38 -4.01
C ILE A 109 1.13 13.56 -4.93
N GLY A 110 1.08 12.23 -4.77
CA GLY A 110 0.15 11.36 -5.48
C GLY A 110 -1.30 11.68 -5.09
N SER A 111 -2.24 11.59 -6.03
CA SER A 111 -3.67 11.74 -5.72
C SER A 111 -4.34 10.38 -5.73
N ALA A 112 -4.96 10.00 -4.60
CA ALA A 112 -5.85 8.86 -4.53
C ALA A 112 -7.31 9.31 -4.70
N SER A 113 -8.11 8.55 -5.41
CA SER A 113 -9.55 8.79 -5.58
C SER A 113 -10.31 7.46 -5.54
N THR A 114 -11.49 7.48 -4.95
CA THR A 114 -12.32 6.29 -4.76
C THR A 114 -13.46 6.25 -5.77
N TYR A 115 -13.71 5.07 -6.32
CA TYR A 115 -14.71 4.80 -7.34
C TYR A 115 -15.61 3.64 -6.89
N PRO A 116 -16.90 3.67 -7.24
CA PRO A 116 -17.86 2.64 -6.81
C PRO A 116 -17.66 1.30 -7.53
N ASP A 117 -17.03 1.29 -8.70
CA ASP A 117 -16.82 0.10 -9.50
C ASP A 117 -15.51 0.13 -10.30
N LEU A 118 -15.07 -1.05 -10.73
CA LEU A 118 -13.82 -1.24 -11.44
C LEU A 118 -13.81 -0.50 -12.79
N ALA A 119 -14.93 -0.49 -13.51
CA ALA A 119 -14.97 0.13 -14.84
C ALA A 119 -14.75 1.64 -14.76
N ALA A 120 -15.33 2.29 -13.75
CA ALA A 120 -15.09 3.70 -13.46
C ALA A 120 -13.64 3.97 -13.07
N ALA A 121 -13.05 3.12 -12.21
CA ALA A 121 -11.66 3.26 -11.78
C ALA A 121 -10.66 3.11 -12.95
N LEU A 122 -10.95 2.23 -13.91
CA LEU A 122 -10.12 1.94 -15.10
C LEU A 122 -10.34 2.91 -16.27
N ALA A 123 -11.19 3.93 -16.13
CA ALA A 123 -11.46 4.84 -17.23
C ALA A 123 -10.16 5.54 -17.74
N GLY A 124 -9.92 5.48 -19.06
CA GLY A 124 -8.86 6.24 -19.73
C GLY A 124 -7.48 5.58 -19.82
N GLY A 125 -7.34 4.30 -19.48
CA GLY A 125 -6.05 3.61 -19.58
C GLY A 125 -6.15 2.11 -19.85
N ASP A 126 -5.03 1.54 -20.29
CA ASP A 126 -4.83 0.10 -20.34
C ASP A 126 -4.11 -0.35 -19.07
N TYR A 127 -4.66 -1.34 -18.40
CA TYR A 127 -4.18 -1.78 -17.09
C TYR A 127 -3.82 -3.25 -17.09
N VAL A 128 -2.71 -3.56 -16.42
CA VAL A 128 -2.20 -4.92 -16.23
C VAL A 128 -1.92 -5.16 -14.75
N PRO A 129 -2.04 -6.40 -14.25
CA PRO A 129 -1.65 -6.71 -12.88
C PRO A 129 -0.19 -6.37 -12.59
N LEU A 130 0.09 -5.87 -11.38
CA LEU A 130 1.44 -5.84 -10.87
C LEU A 130 2.02 -7.26 -10.77
N SER A 131 3.33 -7.33 -10.88
CA SER A 131 4.07 -8.57 -10.66
C SER A 131 3.78 -9.12 -9.25
N ARG A 132 3.64 -10.45 -9.15
CA ARG A 132 3.46 -11.10 -7.85
C ARG A 132 4.74 -10.95 -7.00
N PRO A 133 4.61 -10.96 -5.66
CA PRO A 133 5.77 -10.88 -4.78
C PRO A 133 6.77 -12.01 -5.05
N HIS A 134 8.06 -11.73 -4.93
CA HIS A 134 9.10 -12.75 -5.06
C HIS A 134 8.97 -13.80 -3.95
N PRO A 135 9.20 -15.10 -4.23
CA PRO A 135 9.19 -16.15 -3.19
C PRO A 135 10.22 -15.92 -2.06
N GLN A 136 11.28 -15.14 -2.33
CA GLN A 136 12.32 -14.77 -1.36
C GLN A 136 12.11 -13.39 -0.72
N ALA A 137 11.07 -12.64 -1.09
CA ALA A 137 10.77 -11.32 -0.54
C ALA A 137 10.09 -11.37 0.85
N TRP A 138 10.16 -12.50 1.55
CA TRP A 138 9.70 -12.64 2.92
C TRP A 138 10.91 -12.62 3.85
N SER A 139 11.48 -11.43 4.03
CA SER A 139 12.44 -11.20 5.11
C SER A 139 11.62 -10.98 6.39
N GLY A 140 11.72 -11.92 7.35
CA GLY A 140 11.11 -11.77 8.67
C GLY A 140 11.60 -10.49 9.37
N PRO A 141 10.94 -10.08 10.47
CA PRO A 141 11.17 -8.76 11.05
C PRO A 141 12.64 -8.56 11.39
N ALA A 142 13.24 -7.49 10.87
CA ALA A 142 14.58 -7.08 11.27
C ALA A 142 14.52 -6.77 12.76
N CYS A 143 15.06 -7.66 13.59
CA CYS A 143 15.12 -7.44 15.02
C CYS A 143 15.90 -6.14 15.26
N ALA A 144 15.19 -5.10 15.70
CA ALA A 144 15.75 -3.79 15.97
C ALA A 144 16.94 -3.93 16.92
N ARG A 145 18.16 -3.93 16.38
CA ARG A 145 19.39 -3.81 17.17
C ARG A 145 19.40 -2.39 17.74
N ARG A 146 18.82 -2.25 18.93
CA ARG A 146 19.05 -1.08 19.79
C ARG A 146 20.57 -0.94 19.98
N ARG A 147 21.11 0.20 19.57
CA ARG A 147 22.27 0.80 20.25
C ARG A 147 21.74 1.78 21.27
#